data_AF-A0A955PTU6-F1
#
_entry.id   AF-A0A955PTU6-F1
#
_cell.length_a   1.000
_cell.length_b   1.000
_cell.length_c   1.000
_cell.angle_alpha   90.00
_cell.angle_beta   90.00
_cell.angle_gamma   90.00
#
_symmetry.space_group_name_H-M   'P 1'
#
loop_
_entity.id
_entity.type
_entity.pdbx_description
1 polymer ?
#
loop_
_entity_poly.entity_id
_entity_poly.type
_entity_poly.pdbx_seq_one_letter_code
_entity_poly.pdbx_strand_id
1 'polypeptide(L)'
;MFGSLGFTELILILMIVLIIFGAGKLPQLGEGVGKAIKGFKKSVQEAEAYDLDPQAQAENSASANQGSNAQPQISQPMHTAPLEKGSPVP
;
A
#
# COMPACT_ATOMS: atom_id res chain seq x y z
N MET A 1 27.44 34.03 5.43
CA MET A 1 27.18 33.87 3.98
C MET A 1 27.06 32.38 3.56
N PHE A 2 26.59 31.47 4.43
CA PHE A 2 26.44 30.03 4.10
C PHE A 2 25.24 29.35 4.82
N GLY A 3 24.33 30.13 5.42
CA GLY A 3 23.23 29.60 6.23
C GLY A 3 21.95 29.24 5.47
N SER A 4 21.96 29.36 4.15
CA SER A 4 20.78 29.19 3.31
C SER A 4 21.05 28.22 2.17
N LEU A 5 21.58 27.04 2.49
CA LEU A 5 21.35 25.85 1.64
C LEU A 5 19.84 25.58 1.73
N GLY A 6 19.09 26.36 0.97
CA GLY A 6 17.65 26.36 0.97
C GLY A 6 17.13 25.16 0.22
N PHE A 7 15.81 25.00 0.29
CA PHE A 7 15.11 23.98 -0.49
C PHE A 7 15.41 24.13 -2.00
N THR A 8 15.59 25.35 -2.49
CA THR A 8 15.94 25.67 -3.88
C THR A 8 17.31 25.11 -4.29
N GLU A 9 18.37 25.36 -3.50
CA GLU A 9 19.69 24.80 -3.76
C GLU A 9 19.70 23.27 -3.70
N LEU A 10 18.96 22.68 -2.76
CA LEU A 10 18.82 21.23 -2.68
C LEU A 10 18.17 20.65 -3.95
N ILE A 11 17.14 21.32 -4.48
CA ILE A 11 16.50 20.94 -5.76
C ILE A 11 17.48 21.09 -6.92
N LEU A 12 18.28 22.15 -6.97
CA LEU A 12 19.27 22.35 -8.03
C LEU A 12 20.30 21.22 -8.04
N ILE A 13 20.82 20.83 -6.87
CA ILE A 13 21.75 19.71 -6.73
C ILE A 13 21.06 18.40 -7.11
N LEU A 14 19.83 18.17 -6.63
CA LEU A 14 19.04 16.99 -6.97
C LEU A 14 18.83 16.88 -8.47
N MET A 15 18.55 17.98 -9.17
CA MET A 15 18.38 18.01 -10.63
C MET A 15 19.66 17.58 -11.35
N ILE A 16 20.84 18.06 -10.91
CA ILE A 16 22.14 17.65 -11.50
C ILE A 16 22.37 16.15 -11.29
N VAL A 17 22.12 15.65 -10.07
CA VAL A 17 22.20 14.22 -9.76
C VAL A 17 21.22 13.42 -10.63
N LEU A 18 20.02 13.93 -10.85
CA LEU A 18 19.01 13.29 -11.70
C LEU A 18 19.43 13.21 -13.17
N ILE A 19 20.20 14.19 -13.66
CA ILE A 19 20.75 14.16 -15.03
C ILE A 19 21.85 13.10 -15.14
N ILE A 20 22.72 12.98 -14.14
CA ILE A 20 23.84 12.02 -14.14
C ILE A 20 23.33 10.58 -13.96
N PHE A 21 22.47 10.36 -12.97
CA PHE A 21 21.99 9.03 -12.61
C PHE A 21 20.69 8.65 -13.35
N GLY A 22 19.92 9.61 -13.85
CA GLY A 22 18.60 9.41 -14.43
C GLY A 22 17.47 9.38 -13.40
N ALA A 23 16.27 9.80 -13.82
CA ALA A 23 15.07 9.85 -12.97
C ALA A 23 14.62 8.48 -12.41
N GLY A 24 14.99 7.39 -13.07
CA GLY A 24 14.64 6.03 -12.62
C GLY A 24 15.54 5.43 -11.55
N LYS A 25 16.76 5.97 -11.34
CA LYS A 25 17.72 5.37 -10.39
C LYS A 25 17.48 5.78 -8.95
N LEU A 26 16.99 7.00 -8.71
CA LEU A 26 16.62 7.47 -7.37
C LEU A 26 15.48 6.64 -6.74
N PRO A 27 14.34 6.37 -7.40
CA PRO A 27 13.29 5.55 -6.81
C PRO A 27 13.76 4.10 -6.60
N GLN A 28 14.56 3.55 -7.51
CA GLN A 28 15.12 2.21 -7.38
C GLN A 28 16.05 2.07 -6.16
N LEU A 29 16.89 3.08 -5.89
CA LEU A 29 17.71 3.13 -4.69
C LEU A 29 16.88 3.42 -3.42
N GLY A 30 15.91 4.32 -3.55
CA GLY A 30 15.00 4.74 -2.47
C GLY A 30 14.12 3.60 -1.95
N GLU A 31 13.66 2.69 -2.80
CA GLU A 31 12.90 1.52 -2.35
C GLU A 31 13.71 0.61 -1.42
N GLY A 32 14.99 0.37 -1.73
CA GLY A 32 15.88 -0.44 -0.91
C GLY A 32 16.17 0.22 0.43
N VAL A 33 16.55 1.50 0.39
CA VAL A 33 16.83 2.31 1.59
C VAL A 33 15.57 2.47 2.46
N GLY A 34 14.41 2.72 1.84
CA GLY A 34 13.14 2.88 2.54
C GLY A 34 12.69 1.60 3.25
N LYS A 35 12.87 0.43 2.63
CA LYS A 35 12.62 -0.86 3.27
C LYS A 35 13.55 -1.10 4.47
N ALA A 36 14.84 -0.75 4.33
CA ALA A 36 15.81 -0.87 5.41
C ALA A 36 15.47 0.05 6.60
N ILE A 37 15.16 1.33 6.33
CA ILE A 37 14.75 2.29 7.36
C ILE A 37 13.44 1.86 8.04
N LYS A 38 12.45 1.37 7.27
CA LYS A 38 11.18 0.86 7.81
C LYS A 38 11.39 -0.34 8.73
N GLY A 39 12.24 -1.29 8.31
CA GLY A 39 12.63 -2.44 9.13
C GLY A 39 13.34 -2.02 10.42
N PHE A 40 14.33 -1.13 10.30
CA PHE A 40 15.07 -0.60 11.44
C PHE A 40 14.14 0.09 12.45
N LYS A 41 13.25 0.99 11.99
CA LYS A 41 12.28 1.67 12.85
C LYS A 41 11.33 0.71 13.55
N LYS A 42 10.90 -0.36 12.86
CA LYS A 42 10.05 -1.40 13.46
C LYS A 42 10.79 -2.16 14.57
N SER A 43 12.03 -2.59 14.32
CA SER A 43 12.82 -3.31 15.32
C SER A 43 13.16 -2.47 16.54
N VAL A 44 13.46 -1.18 16.35
CA VAL A 44 13.68 -0.24 17.47
C VAL A 44 12.40 -0.09 18.30
N GLN A 45 11.26 0.12 17.65
CA GLN A 45 9.97 0.28 18.32
C GLN A 45 9.51 -1.01 19.04
N GLU A 46 9.84 -2.18 18.50
CA GLU A 46 9.59 -3.46 19.17
C GLU A 46 10.47 -3.62 20.40
N ALA A 47 11.76 -3.26 20.30
CA ALA A 47 12.70 -3.28 21.43
C ALA A 47 12.27 -2.34 22.57
N GLU A 48 11.76 -1.15 22.25
CA GLU A 48 11.18 -0.21 23.23
C GLU A 48 9.89 -0.74 23.86
N ALA A 49 9.07 -1.48 23.11
CA ALA A 49 7.82 -2.07 23.59
C ALA A 49 8.02 -3.28 24.51
N TYR A 50 9.16 -3.99 24.43
CA TYR A 50 9.48 -5.05 25.39
C TYR A 50 9.88 -4.50 26.78
N ASP A 51 10.29 -3.23 26.87
CA ASP A 51 10.68 -2.57 28.11
C ASP A 51 9.51 -1.82 28.79
N LEU A 52 8.38 -1.64 28.09
CA LEU A 52 7.20 -0.91 28.56
C LEU A 52 5.92 -1.68 28.21
N ASP A 53 5.30 -2.29 29.23
CA ASP A 53 3.93 -2.80 29.36
C ASP A 53 3.15 -3.25 28.07
N PRO A 54 2.76 -4.53 27.95
CA PRO A 54 2.31 -5.18 26.70
C PRO A 54 0.97 -4.74 26.08
N GLN A 55 0.37 -3.60 26.44
CA GLN A 55 -0.96 -3.19 25.94
C GLN A 55 -0.99 -2.35 24.64
N ALA A 56 0.14 -1.99 24.03
CA ALA A 56 0.17 -1.01 22.93
C ALA A 56 0.30 -1.59 21.49
N GLN A 57 0.12 -2.91 21.25
CA GLN A 57 0.41 -3.52 19.93
C GLN A 57 -0.80 -4.01 19.11
N ALA A 58 -2.05 -3.80 19.53
CA ALA A 58 -3.21 -4.39 18.84
C ALA A 58 -3.80 -3.62 17.64
N GLU A 59 -3.37 -2.39 17.33
CA GLU A 59 -4.11 -1.53 16.38
C GLU A 59 -3.50 -1.34 14.97
N ASN A 60 -2.26 -1.76 14.72
CA ASN A 60 -1.59 -1.48 13.43
C ASN A 60 -1.46 -2.67 12.45
N SER A 61 -2.10 -3.80 12.74
CA SER A 61 -2.07 -4.99 11.87
C SER A 61 -3.31 -5.16 10.97
N ALA A 62 -4.31 -4.27 11.06
CA ALA A 62 -5.61 -4.45 10.38
C ALA A 62 -5.82 -3.63 9.10
N SER A 63 -4.80 -2.91 8.59
CA SER A 63 -4.95 -2.13 7.35
C SER A 63 -3.80 -2.35 6.38
N ALA A 64 -3.72 -3.57 5.83
CA ALA A 64 -2.95 -3.87 4.62
C ALA A 64 -3.66 -4.93 3.76
N ASN A 65 -4.99 -4.97 3.78
CA ASN A 65 -5.78 -5.79 2.86
C ASN A 65 -6.88 -4.94 2.20
N GLN A 66 -6.47 -4.06 1.27
CA GLN A 66 -7.38 -3.43 0.30
C GLN A 66 -6.73 -3.50 -1.08
N GLY A 67 -6.87 -4.67 -1.69
CA GLY A 67 -6.73 -4.92 -3.12
C GLY A 67 -7.99 -5.64 -3.60
N SER A 68 -9.04 -4.85 -3.82
CA SER A 68 -10.17 -5.05 -4.75
C SER A 68 -10.37 -6.46 -5.34
N ASN A 69 -11.40 -7.18 -4.86
CA ASN A 69 -12.35 -7.88 -5.73
C ASN A 69 -13.63 -8.22 -4.97
N ALA A 70 -14.57 -7.28 -4.98
CA ALA A 70 -15.97 -7.54 -4.72
C ALA A 70 -16.76 -6.91 -5.88
N GLN A 71 -17.46 -7.73 -6.66
CA GLN A 71 -18.67 -7.26 -7.33
C GLN A 71 -19.87 -8.01 -6.72
N PRO A 72 -20.90 -7.29 -6.24
CA PRO A 72 -22.01 -7.86 -5.46
C PRO A 72 -23.01 -8.68 -6.28
N GLN A 73 -23.58 -9.69 -5.64
CA GLN A 73 -24.81 -10.38 -6.04
C GLN A 73 -25.93 -9.35 -6.26
N ILE A 74 -26.45 -9.23 -7.49
CA ILE A 74 -27.74 -8.59 -7.74
C ILE A 74 -28.80 -9.69 -7.79
N SER A 75 -29.63 -9.66 -6.76
CA SER A 75 -30.81 -10.49 -6.58
C SER A 75 -31.83 -10.27 -7.72
N GLN A 76 -32.18 -11.39 -8.34
CA GLN A 76 -33.38 -11.73 -9.11
C GLN A 76 -34.49 -10.65 -9.24
N PRO A 77 -34.89 -10.27 -10.46
CA PRO A 77 -36.26 -9.88 -10.74
C PRO A 77 -37.12 -11.13 -11.01
N MET A 78 -38.21 -11.27 -10.25
CA MET A 78 -39.33 -12.16 -10.56
C MET A 78 -39.79 -11.95 -12.02
N HIS A 79 -39.77 -13.01 -12.82
CA HIS A 79 -40.60 -13.09 -14.03
C HIS A 79 -41.28 -14.47 -14.10
N THR A 80 -42.51 -14.46 -13.57
CA THR A 80 -43.72 -15.08 -14.13
C THR A 80 -43.56 -16.35 -14.96
N ALA A 81 -44.19 -17.43 -14.46
CA ALA A 81 -44.50 -18.66 -15.21
C ALA A 81 -45.17 -18.38 -16.57
N PRO A 82 -44.85 -19.19 -17.57
CA PRO A 82 -45.93 -19.79 -18.36
C PRO A 82 -45.84 -21.33 -18.40
N LEU A 83 -47.02 -21.93 -18.31
CA LEU A 83 -47.33 -23.32 -18.57
C LEU A 83 -46.81 -23.76 -19.94
N GLU A 84 -46.06 -24.85 -20.04
CA GLU A 84 -46.14 -25.68 -21.25
C GLU A 84 -46.03 -27.18 -20.94
N LYS A 85 -47.05 -27.86 -21.43
CA LYS A 85 -47.45 -29.25 -21.34
C LYS A 85 -46.66 -30.05 -22.38
N GLY A 86 -45.91 -31.06 -21.98
CA GLY A 86 -45.19 -31.92 -22.93
C GLY A 86 -44.76 -33.24 -22.30
N SER A 87 -45.59 -34.25 -22.48
CA SER A 87 -45.50 -35.62 -21.98
C SER A 87 -44.17 -36.32 -22.24
N PRO A 88 -43.76 -37.29 -21.39
CA PRO A 88 -42.78 -38.30 -21.74
C PRO A 88 -43.43 -39.34 -22.68
N VAL A 89 -42.76 -39.67 -23.77
CA VAL A 89 -43.10 -40.79 -24.67
C VAL A 89 -41.77 -41.52 -24.93
N PRO A 90 -41.79 -42.87 -25.00
CA PRO A 90 -40.81 -43.78 -24.42
C PRO A 90 -39.42 -43.78 -25.07
#